data_AF-A0A956D399-F1
#
_entry.id   AF-A0A956D399-F1
#
_cell.length_a   1.000
_cell.length_b   1.000
_cell.length_c   1.000
_cell.angle_alpha   90.00
_cell.angle_beta   90.00
_cell.angle_gamma   90.00
#
_symmetry.space_group_name_H-M   'P 1'
#
loop_
_entity.id
_entity.type
_entity.pdbx_description
1 polymer ?
#
loop_
_entity_poly.entity_id
_entity_poly.type
_entity_poly.pdbx_seq_one_letter_code
_entity_poly.pdbx_strand_id
1 'polypeptide(L)'
;EGWDVVVLQDLSTRPTDRIGDPDGFKDDATWFYDLAKMANPATQVVLYETWARRYDFSYYPRTFTDPAMMQAELRFHYYDAAERYIPAFSTAAVTTDVVVAPAGDAWEVQLEGGEPPRLHADDSYHANAAGQYLNALVIYGTIYHSLVDGLVPLRGLDEATAAQLQVSANRVLGARERGPIFGRPAPVAADEEVRVDLGPAFVDGWPALTATRGTVGPLDTVAGAPSTALVTAWAFDGTQEGGLPDNALGLPAEVSQDTLWVGSFDGHGAALLREGRLVIRGLPTGDYRLELFASRTGTDGSNGRLTRYAIEGETRDLDCADNADRTAVFEAVRPDARGEILVRVGVSPDGGARFAYLGAARITRLP
;
A
#
# COMPACT_ATOMS: atom_id res chain seq x y z
N GLU A 1 -4.39 -9.32 -4.76
CA GLU A 1 -4.20 -7.89 -4.51
C GLU A 1 -4.47 -7.17 -5.82
N GLY A 2 -5.24 -6.08 -5.79
CA GLY A 2 -5.46 -5.21 -6.95
C GLY A 2 -4.95 -3.83 -6.61
N TRP A 3 -3.79 -3.45 -7.16
CA TRP A 3 -3.24 -2.10 -6.98
C TRP A 3 -4.09 -1.09 -7.75
N ASP A 4 -4.37 0.08 -7.20
CA ASP A 4 -5.00 1.16 -7.97
C ASP A 4 -4.03 1.75 -8.99
N VAL A 5 -2.75 1.84 -8.61
CA VAL A 5 -1.67 2.36 -9.46
C VAL A 5 -0.41 1.49 -9.33
N VAL A 6 0.24 1.19 -10.47
CA VAL A 6 1.56 0.56 -10.53
C VAL A 6 2.54 1.53 -11.19
N VAL A 7 3.61 1.89 -10.48
CA VAL A 7 4.67 2.76 -10.98
C VAL A 7 5.86 1.92 -11.44
N LEU A 8 6.27 2.04 -12.70
CA LEU A 8 7.34 1.26 -13.32
C LEU A 8 8.54 2.14 -13.66
N GLN A 9 9.74 1.66 -13.31
CA GLN A 9 11.00 2.30 -13.66
C GLN A 9 11.98 1.24 -14.18
N ASP A 10 12.74 1.56 -15.23
CA ASP A 10 13.86 0.74 -15.70
C ASP A 10 15.22 1.32 -15.25
N LEU A 11 16.30 0.61 -15.56
CA LEU A 11 17.66 1.09 -15.48
C LEU A 11 17.78 2.39 -16.29
N SER A 12 18.24 3.47 -15.63
CA SER A 12 18.39 4.85 -16.15
C SER A 12 19.17 5.06 -17.46
N THR A 13 19.74 4.02 -18.06
CA THR A 13 20.41 4.08 -19.36
C THR A 13 19.74 3.19 -20.41
N ARG A 14 18.87 2.27 -20.02
CA ARG A 14 18.26 1.31 -20.94
C ARG A 14 17.32 2.00 -21.95
N PRO A 15 16.51 3.01 -21.58
CA PRO A 15 15.73 3.80 -22.53
C PRO A 15 16.57 4.86 -23.27
N THR A 16 17.77 4.53 -23.76
CA THR A 16 18.61 5.43 -24.58
C THR A 16 19.15 4.71 -25.81
N ASP A 17 19.27 5.41 -26.93
CA ASP A 17 19.71 4.83 -28.21
C ASP A 17 21.20 4.47 -28.20
N ARG A 18 22.01 5.21 -27.43
CA ARG A 18 23.48 5.12 -27.53
C ARG A 18 24.13 4.04 -26.68
N ILE A 19 23.56 3.76 -25.52
CA ILE A 19 24.14 2.87 -24.51
C ILE A 19 23.10 1.95 -23.87
N GLY A 20 21.87 1.99 -24.39
CA GLY A 20 20.74 1.24 -23.86
C GLY A 20 20.23 0.18 -24.82
N ASP A 21 19.05 -0.31 -24.46
CA ASP A 21 18.22 -1.25 -25.21
C ASP A 21 16.78 -0.74 -25.10
N PRO A 22 16.42 0.31 -25.86
CA PRO A 22 15.13 0.96 -25.74
C PRO A 22 13.97 0.07 -26.23
N ASP A 23 14.23 -0.89 -27.10
CA ASP A 23 13.19 -1.85 -27.54
C ASP A 23 12.91 -2.87 -26.43
N GLY A 24 13.94 -3.43 -25.79
CA GLY A 24 13.75 -4.31 -24.63
C GLY A 24 13.10 -3.60 -23.43
N PHE A 25 13.37 -2.31 -23.22
CA PHE A 25 12.64 -1.50 -22.25
C PHE A 25 11.12 -1.48 -22.54
N LYS A 26 10.72 -1.27 -23.80
CA LYS A 26 9.31 -1.19 -24.19
C LYS A 26 8.61 -2.54 -24.10
N ASP A 27 9.31 -3.61 -24.47
CA ASP A 27 8.84 -4.99 -24.31
C ASP A 27 8.57 -5.31 -22.83
N ASP A 28 9.53 -5.01 -21.95
CA ASP A 28 9.38 -5.27 -20.51
C ASP A 28 8.29 -4.39 -19.89
N ALA A 29 8.20 -3.11 -20.29
CA ALA A 29 7.14 -2.21 -19.83
C ALA A 29 5.75 -2.72 -20.22
N THR A 30 5.60 -3.26 -21.44
CA THR A 30 4.35 -3.87 -21.92
C THR A 30 4.02 -5.16 -21.17
N TRP A 31 5.03 -5.99 -20.91
CA TRP A 31 4.84 -7.20 -20.12
C TRP A 31 4.36 -6.92 -18.69
N PHE A 32 4.98 -5.94 -18.01
CA PHE A 32 4.54 -5.52 -16.68
C PHE A 32 3.16 -4.83 -16.70
N TYR A 33 2.86 -4.07 -17.74
CA TYR A 33 1.52 -3.51 -17.95
C TYR A 33 0.46 -4.62 -17.99
N ASP A 34 0.65 -5.64 -18.82
CA ASP A 34 -0.27 -6.77 -18.94
C ASP A 34 -0.45 -7.53 -17.61
N LEU A 35 0.63 -7.71 -16.84
CA LEU A 35 0.55 -8.32 -15.51
C LEU A 35 -0.26 -7.47 -14.53
N ALA A 36 -0.08 -6.15 -14.52
CA ALA A 36 -0.85 -5.25 -13.68
C ALA A 36 -2.34 -5.33 -14.04
N LYS A 37 -2.67 -5.29 -15.33
CA LYS A 37 -4.03 -5.41 -15.84
C LYS A 37 -4.69 -6.76 -15.56
N MET A 38 -3.91 -7.84 -15.60
CA MET A 38 -4.40 -9.18 -15.25
C MET A 38 -4.75 -9.28 -13.77
N ALA A 39 -3.97 -8.62 -12.89
CA ALA A 39 -4.24 -8.59 -11.46
C ALA A 39 -5.45 -7.71 -11.11
N ASN A 40 -5.57 -6.54 -11.74
CA ASN A 40 -6.72 -5.64 -11.62
C ASN A 40 -6.90 -4.82 -12.91
N PRO A 41 -7.98 -5.05 -13.68
CA PRO A 41 -8.22 -4.32 -14.93
C PRO A 41 -8.30 -2.79 -14.76
N ALA A 42 -8.68 -2.31 -13.56
CA ALA A 42 -8.80 -0.90 -13.24
C ALA A 42 -7.47 -0.21 -12.87
N THR A 43 -6.36 -0.95 -12.75
CA THR A 43 -5.05 -0.38 -12.37
C THR A 43 -4.55 0.63 -13.39
N GLN A 44 -4.21 1.84 -12.97
CA GLN A 44 -3.44 2.78 -13.78
C GLN A 44 -1.96 2.39 -13.77
N VAL A 45 -1.28 2.46 -14.91
CA VAL A 45 0.17 2.21 -14.99
C VAL A 45 0.89 3.52 -15.25
N VAL A 46 1.89 3.84 -14.41
CA VAL A 46 2.69 5.06 -14.52
C VAL A 46 4.12 4.68 -14.87
N LEU A 47 4.62 5.12 -16.02
CA LEU A 47 6.03 4.98 -16.36
C LEU A 47 6.82 6.16 -15.74
N TYR A 48 7.72 5.85 -14.83
CA TYR A 48 8.57 6.81 -14.15
C TYR A 48 9.77 7.17 -15.02
N GLU A 49 9.65 8.27 -15.77
CA GLU A 49 10.71 8.81 -16.62
C GLU A 49 11.93 9.18 -15.78
N THR A 50 13.09 8.58 -16.11
CA THR A 50 14.34 8.86 -15.39
C THR A 50 15.04 10.12 -15.93
N TRP A 51 16.11 10.53 -15.24
CA TRP A 51 16.85 11.76 -15.51
C TRP A 51 18.25 11.50 -16.09
N ALA A 52 18.73 12.47 -16.88
CA ALA A 52 20.08 12.49 -17.40
C ALA A 52 21.16 12.57 -16.30
N ARG A 53 22.35 12.04 -16.60
CA ARG A 53 23.53 12.20 -15.72
C ARG A 53 23.94 13.67 -15.65
N ARG A 54 24.54 14.09 -14.54
CA ARG A 54 25.03 15.47 -14.36
C ARG A 54 26.03 15.86 -15.44
N TYR A 55 26.09 17.15 -15.80
CA TYR A 55 26.91 17.68 -16.90
C TYR A 55 28.41 17.30 -16.85
N ASP A 56 28.96 16.97 -15.68
CA ASP A 56 30.35 16.56 -15.49
C ASP A 56 30.57 15.03 -15.48
N PHE A 57 29.53 14.25 -15.80
CA PHE A 57 29.64 12.80 -15.90
C PHE A 57 30.40 12.37 -17.17
N SER A 58 31.11 11.25 -17.08
CA SER A 58 32.02 10.75 -18.14
C SER A 58 31.36 10.44 -19.50
N TYR A 59 30.03 10.42 -19.56
CA TYR A 59 29.28 10.26 -20.81
C TYR A 59 29.42 11.46 -21.74
N TYR A 60 29.72 12.64 -21.22
CA TYR A 60 29.80 13.86 -22.01
C TYR A 60 31.26 14.24 -22.35
N PRO A 61 31.55 14.74 -23.56
CA PRO A 61 30.66 14.85 -24.72
C PRO A 61 30.67 13.59 -25.62
N ARG A 62 31.33 12.49 -25.20
CA ARG A 62 31.68 11.37 -26.09
C ARG A 62 30.49 10.47 -26.45
N THR A 63 29.70 10.13 -25.44
CA THR A 63 28.51 9.31 -25.61
C THR A 63 27.36 10.21 -26.01
N PHE A 64 27.07 11.23 -25.21
CA PHE A 64 26.08 12.26 -25.50
C PHE A 64 26.78 13.61 -25.58
N THR A 65 26.25 14.55 -26.36
CA THR A 65 26.82 15.89 -26.49
C THR A 65 26.78 16.64 -25.16
N ASP A 66 25.64 16.57 -24.47
CA ASP A 66 25.34 17.21 -23.20
C ASP A 66 24.18 16.47 -22.50
N PRO A 67 23.82 16.84 -21.26
CA PRO A 67 22.68 16.23 -20.56
C PRO A 67 21.34 16.37 -21.28
N ALA A 68 21.10 17.47 -22.00
CA ALA A 68 19.84 17.67 -22.73
C ALA A 68 19.64 16.62 -23.82
N MET A 69 20.73 16.22 -24.50
CA MET A 69 20.69 15.13 -25.47
C MET A 69 20.32 13.78 -24.83
N MET A 70 20.89 13.47 -23.66
CA MET A 70 20.55 12.24 -22.93
C MET A 70 19.09 12.29 -22.45
N GLN A 71 18.62 13.42 -21.93
CA GLN A 71 17.24 13.58 -21.48
C GLN A 71 16.25 13.45 -22.63
N ALA A 72 16.57 13.99 -23.81
CA ALA A 72 15.72 13.88 -24.99
C ALA A 72 15.49 12.43 -25.42
N GLU A 73 16.51 11.56 -25.35
CA GLU A 73 16.34 10.13 -25.66
C GLU A 73 15.50 9.41 -24.59
N LEU A 74 15.77 9.67 -23.30
CA LEU A 74 14.95 9.11 -22.21
C LEU A 74 13.48 9.50 -22.41
N ARG A 75 13.20 10.80 -22.52
CA ARG A 75 11.85 11.33 -22.78
C ARG A 75 11.21 10.65 -23.97
N PHE A 76 11.89 10.63 -25.12
CA PHE A 76 11.34 10.01 -26.33
C PHE A 76 10.91 8.57 -26.10
N HIS A 77 11.77 7.74 -25.49
CA HIS A 77 11.44 6.32 -25.31
C HIS A 77 10.34 6.07 -24.27
N TYR A 78 10.30 6.83 -23.17
CA TYR A 78 9.22 6.73 -22.20
C TYR A 78 7.85 7.11 -22.80
N TYR A 79 7.80 8.20 -23.57
CA TYR A 79 6.57 8.61 -24.26
C TYR A 79 6.21 7.67 -25.42
N ASP A 80 7.18 7.18 -26.20
CA ASP A 80 6.94 6.16 -27.23
C ASP A 80 6.37 4.87 -26.63
N ALA A 81 6.86 4.46 -25.45
CA ALA A 81 6.33 3.31 -24.72
C ALA A 81 4.86 3.52 -24.33
N ALA A 82 4.54 4.64 -23.69
CA ALA A 82 3.19 4.94 -23.20
C ALA A 82 2.19 5.22 -24.33
N GLU A 83 2.54 6.05 -25.31
CA GLU A 83 1.59 6.58 -26.29
C GLU A 83 1.43 5.68 -27.51
N ARG A 84 2.42 4.83 -27.81
CA ARG A 84 2.42 4.00 -29.02
C ARG A 84 2.66 2.52 -28.75
N TYR A 85 3.72 2.16 -28.03
CA TYR A 85 4.16 0.77 -27.96
C TYR A 85 3.21 -0.10 -27.12
N ILE A 86 2.95 0.27 -25.87
CA ILE A 86 2.01 -0.45 -25.00
C ILE A 86 0.63 -0.54 -25.65
N PRO A 87 0.04 0.56 -26.20
CA PRO A 87 -1.19 0.49 -26.96
C PRO A 87 -1.21 -0.49 -28.14
N ALA A 88 -0.08 -0.68 -28.81
CA ALA A 88 0.02 -1.54 -29.99
C ALA A 88 0.32 -3.01 -29.66
N PHE A 89 0.98 -3.29 -28.53
CA PHE A 89 1.53 -4.62 -28.22
C PHE A 89 0.97 -5.26 -26.95
N SER A 90 0.25 -4.52 -26.10
CA SER A 90 -0.42 -5.06 -24.92
C SER A 90 -1.53 -6.06 -25.29
N THR A 91 -1.70 -7.07 -24.46
CA THR A 91 -2.82 -8.04 -24.56
C THR A 91 -4.04 -7.65 -23.72
N ALA A 92 -3.94 -6.57 -22.93
CA ALA A 92 -5.02 -6.08 -22.08
C ALA A 92 -6.15 -5.42 -22.88
N ALA A 93 -7.36 -5.45 -22.31
CA ALA A 93 -8.55 -4.88 -22.95
C ALA A 93 -8.57 -3.34 -22.95
N VAL A 94 -7.95 -2.71 -21.95
CA VAL A 94 -7.71 -1.26 -21.88
C VAL A 94 -6.24 -1.06 -22.14
N THR A 95 -5.89 -0.08 -22.99
CA THR A 95 -4.50 0.26 -23.31
C THR A 95 -4.21 1.77 -23.30
N THR A 96 -5.19 2.58 -22.87
CA THR A 96 -5.11 4.05 -22.93
C THR A 96 -4.84 4.71 -21.57
N ASP A 97 -4.59 3.91 -20.53
CA ASP A 97 -4.41 4.38 -19.14
C ASP A 97 -3.00 4.12 -18.60
N VAL A 98 -2.04 3.97 -19.52
CA VAL A 98 -0.63 4.18 -19.23
C VAL A 98 -0.30 5.66 -19.36
N VAL A 99 0.39 6.22 -18.37
CA VAL A 99 0.84 7.61 -18.36
C VAL A 99 2.32 7.70 -17.99
N VAL A 100 2.97 8.81 -18.36
CA VAL A 100 4.36 9.09 -17.95
C VAL A 100 4.35 10.04 -16.75
N ALA A 101 5.14 9.72 -15.73
CA ALA A 101 5.54 10.68 -14.69
C ALA A 101 6.84 11.37 -15.13
N PRO A 102 6.80 12.64 -15.57
CA PRO A 102 7.89 13.29 -16.31
C PRO A 102 8.97 13.85 -15.36
N ALA A 103 9.59 12.99 -14.56
CA ALA A 103 10.55 13.45 -13.56
C ALA A 103 11.84 13.93 -14.21
N GLY A 104 12.26 13.30 -15.31
CA GLY A 104 13.39 13.76 -16.10
C GLY A 104 13.21 15.18 -16.63
N ASP A 105 12.01 15.52 -17.09
CA ASP A 105 11.66 16.89 -17.49
C ASP A 105 11.71 17.88 -16.31
N ALA A 106 11.21 17.48 -15.15
CA ALA A 106 11.29 18.32 -13.96
C ALA A 106 12.75 18.61 -13.55
N TRP A 107 13.65 17.63 -13.72
CA TRP A 107 15.08 17.81 -13.49
C TRP A 107 15.68 18.80 -14.49
N GLU A 108 15.36 18.67 -15.77
CA GLU A 108 15.83 19.59 -16.81
C GLU A 108 15.38 21.03 -16.52
N VAL A 109 14.09 21.21 -16.18
CA VAL A 109 13.52 22.52 -15.78
C VAL A 109 14.23 23.09 -14.56
N GLN A 110 14.50 22.28 -13.53
CA GLN A 110 15.15 22.75 -12.33
C GLN A 110 16.62 23.12 -12.58
N LEU A 111 17.34 22.30 -13.35
CA LEU A 111 18.77 22.48 -13.60
C LEU A 111 19.06 23.58 -14.65
N GLU A 112 18.08 23.99 -15.46
CA GLU A 112 18.17 25.21 -16.27
C GLU A 112 18.44 26.45 -15.38
N GLY A 113 17.90 26.46 -14.16
CA GLY A 113 18.16 27.49 -13.14
C GLY A 113 19.55 27.41 -12.49
N GLY A 114 20.32 26.36 -12.79
CA GLY A 114 21.62 26.07 -12.20
C GLY A 114 21.56 25.42 -10.81
N GLU A 115 22.74 25.21 -10.23
CA GLU A 115 22.90 24.75 -8.85
C GLU A 115 23.32 25.95 -7.98
N PRO A 116 22.76 26.13 -6.77
CA PRO A 116 21.88 25.22 -6.02
C PRO A 116 20.35 25.32 -6.34
N PRO A 117 19.55 24.29 -5.97
CA PRO A 117 19.99 23.04 -5.37
C PRO A 117 20.58 22.07 -6.42
N ARG A 118 21.66 21.39 -6.04
CA ARG A 118 22.10 20.19 -6.76
C ARG A 118 21.04 19.10 -6.58
N LEU A 119 20.69 18.38 -7.63
CA LEU A 119 19.74 17.25 -7.57
C LEU A 119 20.43 15.88 -7.52
N HIS A 120 21.60 15.75 -8.16
CA HIS A 120 22.39 14.52 -8.12
C HIS A 120 23.12 14.34 -6.79
N ALA A 121 23.32 13.10 -6.38
CA ALA A 121 24.25 12.70 -5.33
C ALA A 121 25.72 12.87 -5.80
N ASP A 122 26.67 12.48 -4.94
CA ASP A 122 28.11 12.65 -5.20
C ASP A 122 28.59 11.85 -6.42
N ASP A 123 27.94 10.74 -6.72
CA ASP A 123 28.21 9.94 -7.91
C ASP A 123 27.71 10.56 -9.21
N SER A 124 27.01 11.70 -9.14
CA SER A 124 26.54 12.48 -10.28
C SER A 124 25.50 11.76 -11.15
N TYR A 125 24.84 10.74 -10.60
CA TYR A 125 23.72 10.07 -11.28
C TYR A 125 22.56 9.65 -10.39
N HIS A 126 22.79 9.26 -9.14
CA HIS A 126 21.69 9.00 -8.20
C HIS A 126 21.08 10.32 -7.71
N ALA A 127 19.84 10.26 -7.23
CA ALA A 127 19.18 11.41 -6.63
C ALA A 127 19.64 11.64 -5.19
N ASN A 128 20.01 12.88 -4.85
CA ASN A 128 20.19 13.31 -3.46
C ASN A 128 18.82 13.63 -2.83
N ALA A 129 18.80 14.23 -1.63
CA ALA A 129 17.55 14.59 -0.94
C ALA A 129 16.64 15.51 -1.79
N ALA A 130 17.19 16.53 -2.46
CA ALA A 130 16.43 17.44 -3.32
C ALA A 130 15.91 16.73 -4.58
N GLY A 131 16.74 15.92 -5.23
CA GLY A 131 16.30 15.10 -6.36
C GLY A 131 15.20 14.10 -5.98
N GLN A 132 15.32 13.44 -4.83
CA GLN A 132 14.31 12.52 -4.30
C GLN A 132 12.99 13.22 -4.02
N TYR A 133 13.04 14.44 -3.47
CA TYR A 133 11.84 15.23 -3.23
C TYR A 133 11.16 15.65 -4.54
N LEU A 134 11.93 16.18 -5.51
CA LEU A 134 11.39 16.54 -6.82
C LEU A 134 10.72 15.35 -7.52
N ASN A 135 11.35 14.18 -7.47
CA ASN A 135 10.79 12.94 -8.00
C ASN A 135 9.47 12.56 -7.31
N ALA A 136 9.41 12.66 -5.98
CA ALA A 136 8.21 12.37 -5.22
C ALA A 136 7.06 13.32 -5.59
N LEU A 137 7.34 14.61 -5.79
CA LEU A 137 6.35 15.59 -6.24
C LEU A 137 5.78 15.22 -7.61
N VAL A 138 6.62 14.86 -8.57
CA VAL A 138 6.16 14.50 -9.92
C VAL A 138 5.33 13.23 -9.89
N ILE A 139 5.77 12.17 -9.19
CA ILE A 139 4.99 10.94 -9.07
C ILE A 139 3.64 11.23 -8.39
N TYR A 140 3.63 11.99 -7.30
CA TYR A 140 2.39 12.40 -6.62
C TYR A 140 1.45 13.16 -7.55
N GLY A 141 1.95 14.19 -8.23
CA GLY A 141 1.17 15.02 -9.12
C GLY A 141 0.61 14.25 -10.31
N THR A 142 1.35 13.26 -10.83
CA THR A 142 0.87 12.36 -11.90
C THR A 142 -0.24 11.44 -11.40
N ILE A 143 -0.06 10.80 -10.25
CA ILE A 143 -1.05 9.85 -9.69
C ILE A 143 -2.36 10.56 -9.32
N TYR A 144 -2.27 11.72 -8.67
CA TYR A 144 -3.44 12.43 -8.14
C TYR A 144 -3.92 13.57 -9.03
N HIS A 145 -3.33 13.72 -10.23
CA HIS A 145 -3.61 14.82 -11.17
C HIS A 145 -3.61 16.20 -10.48
N SER A 146 -2.60 16.42 -9.63
CA SER A 146 -2.60 17.48 -8.63
C SER A 146 -1.44 18.45 -8.82
N LEU A 147 -1.71 19.74 -8.61
CA LEU A 147 -0.68 20.71 -8.24
C LEU A 147 -0.01 20.31 -6.92
N VAL A 148 1.27 20.61 -6.77
CA VAL A 148 2.10 20.17 -5.63
C VAL A 148 2.49 21.29 -4.65
N ASP A 149 1.92 22.48 -4.81
CA ASP A 149 2.21 23.65 -3.98
C ASP A 149 1.87 23.41 -2.50
N GLY A 150 2.85 23.64 -1.62
CA GLY A 150 2.66 23.53 -0.18
C GLY A 150 2.66 22.09 0.35
N LEU A 151 3.02 21.10 -0.46
CA LEU A 151 3.35 19.77 0.05
C LEU A 151 4.55 19.84 1.01
N VAL A 152 4.56 18.92 1.98
CA VAL A 152 5.53 18.93 3.08
C VAL A 152 6.94 18.60 2.56
N PRO A 153 7.96 19.42 2.87
CA PRO A 153 9.34 19.09 2.55
C PRO A 153 9.74 17.74 3.16
N LEU A 154 10.33 16.86 2.35
CA LEU A 154 10.85 15.58 2.82
C LEU A 154 12.36 15.66 3.06
N ARG A 155 12.92 14.66 3.76
CA ARG A 155 14.37 14.42 3.85
C ARG A 155 15.18 15.60 4.42
N GLY A 156 14.55 16.48 5.20
CA GLY A 156 15.21 17.63 5.85
C GLY A 156 15.48 18.82 4.93
N LEU A 157 14.82 18.90 3.77
CA LEU A 157 14.87 20.10 2.93
C LEU A 157 14.23 21.30 3.65
N ASP A 158 14.83 22.48 3.46
CA ASP A 158 14.23 23.74 3.88
C ASP A 158 13.05 24.13 2.98
N GLU A 159 12.17 24.98 3.51
CA GLU A 159 10.93 25.40 2.83
C GLU A 159 11.19 26.16 1.52
N ALA A 160 12.27 26.94 1.44
CA ALA A 160 12.55 27.73 0.24
C ALA A 160 13.00 26.84 -0.92
N THR A 161 13.91 25.90 -0.66
CA THR A 161 14.31 24.89 -1.64
C THR A 161 13.10 24.03 -2.04
N ALA A 162 12.27 23.61 -1.09
CA ALA A 162 11.08 22.82 -1.39
C ALA A 162 10.08 23.57 -2.27
N ALA A 163 9.83 24.86 -2.00
CA ALA A 163 8.94 25.69 -2.82
C ALA A 163 9.47 25.86 -4.25
N GLN A 164 10.80 26.02 -4.42
CA GLN A 164 11.42 26.06 -5.74
C GLN A 164 11.18 24.75 -6.52
N LEU A 165 11.37 23.60 -5.88
CA LEU A 165 11.16 22.28 -6.51
C LEU A 165 9.69 22.02 -6.85
N GLN A 166 8.75 22.50 -6.03
CA GLN A 166 7.32 22.45 -6.33
C GLN A 166 6.96 23.23 -7.60
N VAL A 167 7.56 24.42 -7.79
CA VAL A 167 7.39 25.19 -9.03
C VAL A 167 7.90 24.42 -10.24
N SER A 168 9.08 23.79 -10.14
CA SER A 168 9.66 22.99 -11.21
C SER A 168 8.80 21.76 -11.55
N ALA A 169 8.28 21.04 -10.54
CA ALA A 169 7.36 19.93 -10.76
C ALA A 169 6.04 20.38 -11.43
N ASN A 170 5.43 21.47 -10.95
CA ASN A 170 4.17 21.97 -11.51
C ASN A 170 4.28 22.37 -12.99
N ARG A 171 5.47 22.77 -13.47
CA ARG A 171 5.69 23.12 -14.88
C ARG A 171 5.52 21.93 -15.83
N VAL A 172 5.73 20.71 -15.35
CA VAL A 172 5.66 19.48 -16.18
C VAL A 172 4.40 18.65 -15.96
N LEU A 173 3.74 18.82 -14.81
CA LEU A 173 2.60 17.99 -14.40
C LEU A 173 1.29 18.25 -15.17
N GLY A 174 1.15 19.38 -15.87
CA GLY A 174 -0.06 19.73 -16.63
C GLY A 174 -1.34 19.93 -15.79
N ALA A 175 -1.30 19.64 -14.49
CA ALA A 175 -2.37 19.83 -13.53
C ALA A 175 -2.71 21.30 -13.35
N ARG A 176 -4.00 21.60 -13.17
CA ARG A 176 -4.51 22.98 -12.97
C ARG A 176 -5.17 23.18 -11.62
N GLU A 177 -5.44 22.10 -10.91
CA GLU A 177 -6.14 22.10 -9.63
C GLU A 177 -5.30 21.33 -8.60
N ARG A 178 -5.51 21.65 -7.33
CA ARG A 178 -4.96 20.84 -6.24
C ARG A 178 -5.84 19.60 -6.10
N GLY A 179 -5.22 18.44 -6.17
CA GLY A 179 -5.83 17.18 -5.80
C GLY A 179 -6.05 17.09 -4.29
N PRO A 180 -6.53 15.93 -3.80
CA PRO A 180 -6.82 15.73 -2.38
C PRO A 180 -5.58 16.05 -1.54
N ILE A 181 -5.73 16.91 -0.53
CA ILE A 181 -4.74 17.04 0.53
C ILE A 181 -5.00 15.87 1.46
N PHE A 182 -4.17 14.84 1.37
CA PHE A 182 -4.16 13.80 2.38
C PHE A 182 -3.62 14.44 3.67
N GLY A 183 -4.44 14.48 4.72
CA GLY A 183 -3.92 14.79 6.05
C GLY A 183 -2.75 13.84 6.31
N ARG A 184 -1.60 14.36 6.76
CA ARG A 184 -0.44 13.52 7.08
C ARG A 184 -0.92 12.47 8.07
N PRO A 185 -0.92 11.16 7.73
CA PRO A 185 -1.33 10.13 8.66
C PRO A 185 -0.49 10.28 9.92
N ALA A 186 -1.15 10.48 11.06
CA ALA A 186 -0.48 10.63 12.33
C ALA A 186 -0.46 9.27 13.04
N PRO A 187 0.53 8.99 13.90
CA PRO A 187 0.43 7.85 14.81
C PRO A 187 -0.89 7.94 15.61
N VAL A 188 -1.62 6.82 15.74
CA VAL A 188 -2.86 6.76 16.54
C VAL A 188 -2.59 7.40 17.91
N ALA A 189 -3.34 8.44 18.27
CA ALA A 189 -3.14 9.14 19.54
C ALA A 189 -3.65 8.30 20.72
N ALA A 190 -3.26 8.66 21.94
CA ALA A 190 -3.81 8.03 23.13
C ALA A 190 -5.35 8.19 23.16
N ASP A 191 -6.05 7.16 23.61
CA ASP A 191 -7.52 7.05 23.63
C ASP A 191 -8.20 7.01 22.26
N GLU A 192 -7.45 6.99 21.16
CA GLU A 192 -8.01 6.77 19.82
C GLU A 192 -8.07 5.29 19.47
N GLU A 193 -9.04 4.97 18.62
CA GLU A 193 -9.29 3.62 18.13
C GLU A 193 -9.24 3.59 16.60
N VAL A 194 -8.66 2.53 16.05
CA VAL A 194 -8.85 2.12 14.66
C VAL A 194 -9.56 0.77 14.63
N ARG A 195 -10.31 0.51 13.56
CA ARG A 195 -11.07 -0.72 13.39
C ARG A 195 -10.95 -1.26 11.97
N VAL A 196 -11.12 -2.56 11.83
CA VAL A 196 -11.05 -3.26 10.56
C VAL A 196 -12.08 -4.39 10.52
N ASP A 197 -12.72 -4.50 9.38
CA ASP A 197 -13.59 -5.61 9.00
C ASP A 197 -12.75 -6.69 8.30
N LEU A 198 -12.96 -7.94 8.66
CA LEU A 198 -12.19 -9.11 8.25
C LEU A 198 -13.13 -10.13 7.63
N GLY A 199 -13.78 -9.72 6.54
CA GLY A 199 -14.66 -10.55 5.75
C GLY A 199 -14.97 -9.94 4.37
N PRO A 200 -15.65 -10.71 3.50
CA PRO A 200 -15.91 -10.35 2.10
C PRO A 200 -16.95 -9.24 1.88
N ALA A 201 -17.75 -8.88 2.87
CA ALA A 201 -18.73 -7.82 2.80
C ALA A 201 -18.07 -6.44 3.01
N PHE A 202 -18.74 -5.39 2.56
CA PHE A 202 -18.24 -4.02 2.69
C PHE A 202 -19.29 -3.14 3.36
N VAL A 203 -18.84 -2.34 4.34
CA VAL A 203 -19.66 -1.35 5.02
C VAL A 203 -18.93 -0.03 5.09
N ASP A 204 -19.62 1.06 4.76
CA ASP A 204 -19.08 2.41 4.91
C ASP A 204 -18.61 2.67 6.35
N GLY A 205 -17.39 3.17 6.50
CA GLY A 205 -16.77 3.43 7.80
C GLY A 205 -16.15 2.20 8.49
N TRP A 206 -16.11 1.05 7.80
CA TRP A 206 -15.35 -0.14 8.19
C TRP A 206 -14.42 -0.54 7.04
N PRO A 207 -13.14 -0.10 7.07
CA PRO A 207 -12.15 -0.58 6.13
C PRO A 207 -12.05 -2.11 6.22
N ALA A 208 -12.13 -2.81 5.08
CA ALA A 208 -12.29 -4.26 5.05
C ALA A 208 -11.12 -4.98 4.35
N LEU A 209 -10.78 -6.17 4.85
CA LEU A 209 -9.97 -7.16 4.13
C LEU A 209 -10.90 -8.23 3.53
N THR A 210 -11.31 -8.00 2.29
CA THR A 210 -12.29 -8.84 1.57
C THR A 210 -11.72 -10.14 1.00
N ALA A 211 -10.42 -10.40 1.21
CA ALA A 211 -9.71 -11.56 0.72
C ALA A 211 -8.86 -12.21 1.82
N THR A 212 -8.51 -13.49 1.63
CA THR A 212 -7.69 -14.27 2.57
C THR A 212 -6.25 -13.78 2.72
N ARG A 213 -5.83 -12.86 1.85
CA ARG A 213 -4.57 -12.14 1.90
C ARG A 213 -4.74 -10.73 1.37
N GLY A 214 -4.19 -9.76 2.10
CA GLY A 214 -4.12 -8.37 1.65
C GLY A 214 -3.74 -7.42 2.76
N THR A 215 -3.69 -6.14 2.42
CA THR A 215 -3.45 -5.03 3.34
C THR A 215 -4.57 -4.01 3.18
N VAL A 216 -5.03 -3.46 4.30
CA VAL A 216 -5.97 -2.35 4.37
C VAL A 216 -5.37 -1.22 5.20
N GLY A 217 -5.51 0.00 4.71
CA GLY A 217 -5.04 1.22 5.35
C GLY A 217 -4.20 2.11 4.43
N PRO A 218 -3.65 3.22 4.95
CA PRO A 218 -3.72 3.63 6.35
C PRO A 218 -5.17 3.86 6.82
N LEU A 219 -5.46 3.46 8.05
CA LEU A 219 -6.80 3.49 8.64
C LEU A 219 -7.07 4.88 9.23
N ASP A 220 -8.28 5.37 9.05
CA ASP A 220 -8.76 6.49 9.86
C ASP A 220 -9.13 5.98 11.27
N THR A 221 -8.95 6.83 12.27
CA THR A 221 -9.50 6.57 13.60
C THR A 221 -11.01 6.60 13.56
N VAL A 222 -11.67 6.01 14.54
CA VAL A 222 -13.14 6.05 14.66
C VAL A 222 -13.65 7.50 14.78
N ALA A 223 -12.81 8.43 15.26
CA ALA A 223 -13.11 9.87 15.30
C ALA A 223 -12.92 10.57 13.93
N GLY A 224 -12.45 9.87 12.89
CA GLY A 224 -12.26 10.35 11.53
C GLY A 224 -10.89 10.99 11.26
N ALA A 225 -9.90 10.83 12.15
CA ALA A 225 -8.56 11.36 11.93
C ALA A 225 -7.70 10.35 11.15
N PRO A 226 -6.94 10.78 10.12
CA PRO A 226 -6.07 9.87 9.38
C PRO A 226 -4.94 9.37 10.27
N SER A 227 -4.71 8.05 10.28
CA SER A 227 -3.67 7.43 11.10
C SER A 227 -2.66 6.62 10.29
N THR A 228 -1.46 6.40 10.84
CA THR A 228 -0.45 5.52 10.24
C THR A 228 -0.78 4.04 10.36
N ALA A 229 -1.84 3.67 11.08
CA ALA A 229 -2.18 2.28 11.32
C ALA A 229 -2.62 1.59 10.02
N LEU A 230 -2.14 0.38 9.78
CA LEU A 230 -2.59 -0.44 8.66
C LEU A 230 -2.59 -1.91 9.08
N VAL A 231 -3.47 -2.70 8.47
CA VAL A 231 -3.68 -4.10 8.84
C VAL A 231 -3.40 -4.99 7.65
N THR A 232 -2.59 -6.02 7.85
CA THR A 232 -2.28 -7.02 6.82
C THR A 232 -2.69 -8.40 7.30
N ALA A 233 -3.41 -9.15 6.47
CA ALA A 233 -3.77 -10.54 6.75
C ALA A 233 -3.17 -11.50 5.72
N TRP A 234 -2.87 -12.72 6.13
CA TRP A 234 -2.52 -13.83 5.24
C TRP A 234 -2.67 -15.19 5.93
N ALA A 235 -2.48 -16.28 5.17
CA ALA A 235 -2.57 -17.67 5.62
C ALA A 235 -3.96 -18.10 6.13
N PHE A 236 -5.00 -17.35 5.78
CA PHE A 236 -6.39 -17.80 5.89
C PHE A 236 -6.76 -18.69 4.71
N ASP A 237 -7.65 -19.65 4.95
CA ASP A 237 -8.08 -20.65 3.97
C ASP A 237 -9.29 -20.20 3.16
N GLY A 238 -10.08 -19.26 3.69
CA GLY A 238 -11.23 -18.72 2.99
C GLY A 238 -11.92 -17.57 3.71
N THR A 239 -12.99 -17.09 3.08
CA THR A 239 -13.97 -16.16 3.61
C THR A 239 -15.31 -16.86 3.78
N GLN A 240 -16.22 -16.29 4.58
CA GLN A 240 -17.62 -16.74 4.71
C GLN A 240 -18.51 -15.60 5.24
N GLU A 241 -19.83 -15.74 5.13
CA GLU A 241 -20.85 -14.73 5.54
C GLU A 241 -21.95 -15.30 6.46
N GLY A 242 -21.71 -16.44 7.11
CA GLY A 242 -22.75 -17.11 7.90
C GLY A 242 -22.56 -17.01 9.40
N GLY A 243 -22.17 -15.85 9.90
CA GLY A 243 -22.31 -15.42 11.30
C GLY A 243 -23.69 -14.83 11.57
N LEU A 244 -23.87 -14.31 12.79
CA LEU A 244 -25.12 -13.65 13.19
C LEU A 244 -25.12 -12.16 12.80
N PRO A 245 -26.15 -11.67 12.08
CA PRO A 245 -26.30 -10.24 11.77
C PRO A 245 -26.70 -9.43 13.00
N ASP A 246 -27.60 -9.98 13.81
CA ASP A 246 -28.07 -9.35 15.02
C ASP A 246 -27.06 -9.60 16.14
N ASN A 247 -26.42 -8.53 16.61
CA ASN A 247 -25.41 -8.59 17.64
C ASN A 247 -25.65 -7.49 18.70
N ALA A 248 -25.27 -7.77 19.95
CA ALA A 248 -25.38 -6.83 21.07
C ALA A 248 -24.18 -5.86 21.15
N LEU A 249 -23.20 -5.99 20.26
CA LEU A 249 -21.98 -5.18 20.21
C LEU A 249 -22.16 -3.88 19.42
N GLY A 250 -23.29 -3.72 18.73
CA GLY A 250 -23.55 -2.56 17.86
C GLY A 250 -22.72 -2.57 16.58
N LEU A 251 -22.19 -3.73 16.18
CA LEU A 251 -21.54 -3.90 14.89
C LEU A 251 -22.60 -3.85 13.77
N PRO A 252 -22.29 -3.28 12.59
CA PRO A 252 -23.11 -3.49 11.40
C PRO A 252 -23.33 -4.97 11.14
N ALA A 253 -24.49 -5.32 10.56
CA ALA A 253 -24.88 -6.70 10.34
C ALA A 253 -23.87 -7.44 9.45
N GLU A 254 -23.40 -6.76 8.40
CA GLU A 254 -22.42 -7.30 7.47
C GLU A 254 -21.10 -7.66 8.18
N VAL A 255 -20.57 -6.74 8.99
CA VAL A 255 -19.32 -6.89 9.78
C VAL A 255 -19.41 -8.04 10.80
N SER A 256 -20.60 -8.28 11.38
CA SER A 256 -20.76 -9.36 12.36
C SER A 256 -21.02 -10.73 11.73
N GLN A 257 -21.50 -10.76 10.48
CA GLN A 257 -21.81 -12.00 9.77
C GLN A 257 -20.60 -12.62 9.08
N ASP A 258 -19.65 -11.80 8.67
CA ASP A 258 -18.63 -12.22 7.73
C ASP A 258 -17.26 -12.36 8.41
N THR A 259 -16.48 -13.34 7.93
CA THR A 259 -15.22 -13.71 8.60
C THR A 259 -14.21 -14.27 7.61
N LEU A 260 -12.94 -14.04 7.90
CA LEU A 260 -11.83 -14.87 7.46
C LEU A 260 -11.81 -16.14 8.32
N TRP A 261 -11.49 -17.29 7.71
CA TRP A 261 -11.35 -18.55 8.43
C TRP A 261 -10.10 -19.32 8.03
N VAL A 262 -9.60 -20.11 8.98
CA VAL A 262 -8.48 -21.04 8.81
C VAL A 262 -8.82 -22.37 9.47
N GLY A 263 -8.46 -23.49 8.86
CA GLY A 263 -8.82 -24.81 9.41
C GLY A 263 -8.67 -25.97 8.44
N SER A 264 -9.12 -27.15 8.84
CA SER A 264 -8.97 -28.35 8.01
C SER A 264 -10.21 -29.24 8.00
N PHE A 265 -10.62 -29.64 6.81
CA PHE A 265 -11.68 -30.64 6.64
C PHE A 265 -11.27 -32.03 7.15
N ASP A 266 -9.97 -32.31 7.27
CA ASP A 266 -9.41 -33.59 7.74
C ASP A 266 -9.55 -33.80 9.26
N GLY A 267 -10.04 -32.81 9.99
CA GLY A 267 -10.29 -32.91 11.43
C GLY A 267 -9.47 -31.95 12.29
N HIS A 268 -9.77 -31.94 13.59
CA HIS A 268 -9.17 -31.02 14.56
C HIS A 268 -7.65 -31.12 14.61
N GLY A 269 -7.10 -32.35 14.59
CA GLY A 269 -5.64 -32.57 14.61
C GLY A 269 -4.91 -31.93 13.42
N ALA A 270 -5.49 -31.96 12.22
CA ALA A 270 -4.94 -31.30 11.04
C ALA A 270 -5.14 -29.77 11.10
N ALA A 271 -6.26 -29.32 11.67
CA ALA A 271 -6.55 -27.90 11.86
C ALA A 271 -5.58 -27.22 12.84
N LEU A 272 -5.11 -27.93 13.87
CA LEU A 272 -4.10 -27.44 14.83
C LEU A 272 -2.75 -27.08 14.19
N LEU A 273 -2.48 -27.58 12.98
CA LEU A 273 -1.26 -27.27 12.23
C LEU A 273 -1.40 -26.04 11.32
N ARG A 274 -2.58 -25.41 11.30
CA ARG A 274 -2.88 -24.25 10.45
C ARG A 274 -3.08 -23.01 11.30
N GLU A 275 -2.61 -21.89 10.78
CA GLU A 275 -2.61 -20.61 11.49
C GLU A 275 -2.76 -19.46 10.49
N GLY A 276 -3.80 -18.66 10.67
CA GLY A 276 -3.98 -17.37 10.01
C GLY A 276 -3.24 -16.27 10.76
N ARG A 277 -2.83 -15.22 10.05
CA ARG A 277 -2.05 -14.12 10.64
C ARG A 277 -2.65 -12.78 10.30
N LEU A 278 -2.79 -11.94 11.32
CA LEU A 278 -3.14 -10.53 11.22
C LEU A 278 -2.00 -9.71 11.81
N VAL A 279 -1.44 -8.78 11.05
CA VAL A 279 -0.43 -7.84 11.54
C VAL A 279 -0.96 -6.43 11.45
N ILE A 280 -1.05 -5.77 12.60
CA ILE A 280 -1.33 -4.34 12.71
C ILE A 280 0.01 -3.61 12.74
N ARG A 281 0.25 -2.67 11.82
CA ARG A 281 1.51 -1.94 11.66
C ARG A 281 1.31 -0.44 11.79
N GLY A 282 2.42 0.29 11.87
CA GLY A 282 2.41 1.75 11.95
C GLY A 282 1.92 2.26 13.30
N LEU A 283 2.03 1.44 14.35
CA LEU A 283 1.65 1.81 15.70
C LEU A 283 2.84 2.48 16.43
N PRO A 284 2.66 3.64 17.06
CA PRO A 284 3.68 4.20 17.96
C PRO A 284 3.89 3.30 19.17
N THR A 285 5.01 3.49 19.89
CA THR A 285 5.20 2.83 21.20
C THR A 285 4.08 3.24 22.16
N GLY A 286 3.53 2.26 22.86
CA GLY A 286 2.44 2.42 23.81
C GLY A 286 1.79 1.08 24.11
N ASP A 287 0.87 1.09 25.07
CA ASP A 287 0.00 -0.05 25.36
C ASP A 287 -1.28 0.06 24.52
N TYR A 288 -1.74 -1.06 24.01
CA TYR A 288 -2.93 -1.16 23.17
C TYR A 288 -3.89 -2.19 23.74
N ARG A 289 -5.18 -1.88 23.66
CA ARG A 289 -6.26 -2.84 23.89
C ARG A 289 -6.76 -3.35 22.55
N LEU A 290 -6.76 -4.67 22.37
CA LEU A 290 -7.26 -5.34 21.17
C LEU A 290 -8.52 -6.11 21.51
N GLU A 291 -9.59 -5.84 20.77
CA GLU A 291 -10.83 -6.61 20.81
C GLU A 291 -11.05 -7.33 19.49
N LEU A 292 -11.14 -8.65 19.56
CA LEU A 292 -11.32 -9.50 18.40
C LEU A 292 -12.69 -10.16 18.46
N PHE A 293 -13.44 -10.07 17.37
CA PHE A 293 -14.77 -10.63 17.23
C PHE A 293 -14.82 -11.62 16.07
N ALA A 294 -15.63 -12.65 16.23
CA ALA A 294 -16.09 -13.50 15.14
C ALA A 294 -17.40 -14.17 15.53
N SER A 295 -18.22 -14.46 14.53
CA SER A 295 -19.47 -15.21 14.67
C SER A 295 -19.63 -16.21 13.54
N ARG A 296 -20.22 -17.37 13.87
CA ARG A 296 -20.60 -18.40 12.90
C ARG A 296 -21.80 -19.16 13.43
N THR A 297 -22.88 -19.19 12.65
CA THR A 297 -24.13 -19.85 13.05
C THR A 297 -23.91 -21.35 13.25
N GLY A 298 -24.44 -21.85 14.35
CA GLY A 298 -24.34 -23.23 14.81
C GLY A 298 -22.90 -23.68 15.09
N THR A 299 -22.76 -24.97 15.38
CA THR A 299 -21.48 -25.61 15.68
C THR A 299 -20.86 -26.28 14.45
N ASP A 300 -19.56 -26.60 14.49
CA ASP A 300 -18.94 -27.51 13.50
C ASP A 300 -19.32 -28.98 13.83
N GLY A 301 -20.57 -29.36 13.53
CA GLY A 301 -21.12 -30.63 14.00
C GLY A 301 -21.20 -30.65 15.54
N SER A 302 -20.61 -31.64 16.20
CA SER A 302 -20.52 -31.67 17.68
C SER A 302 -19.27 -31.00 18.25
N ASN A 303 -18.44 -30.37 17.41
CA ASN A 303 -17.07 -29.99 17.78
C ASN A 303 -16.94 -28.56 18.35
N GLY A 304 -18.02 -27.79 18.42
CA GLY A 304 -18.00 -26.37 18.78
C GLY A 304 -17.26 -25.51 17.73
N ARG A 305 -16.94 -24.26 18.07
CA ARG A 305 -16.17 -23.32 17.22
C ARG A 305 -15.18 -22.49 18.01
N LEU A 306 -14.46 -23.15 18.92
CA LEU A 306 -13.49 -22.49 19.80
C LEU A 306 -12.26 -22.04 18.99
N THR A 307 -12.16 -20.73 18.77
CA THR A 307 -11.03 -20.07 18.11
C THR A 307 -10.05 -19.57 19.16
N ARG A 308 -8.75 -19.78 18.93
CA ARG A 308 -7.66 -19.21 19.72
C ARG A 308 -6.99 -18.07 18.98
N TYR A 309 -6.86 -16.94 19.66
CA TYR A 309 -6.03 -15.81 19.28
C TYR A 309 -4.79 -15.79 20.16
N ALA A 310 -3.62 -15.47 19.58
CA ALA A 310 -2.37 -15.37 20.31
C ALA A 310 -1.57 -14.12 19.95
N ILE A 311 -1.07 -13.41 20.97
CA ILE A 311 -0.21 -12.23 20.88
C ILE A 311 0.90 -12.37 21.93
N GLU A 312 2.17 -12.27 21.51
CA GLU A 312 3.35 -12.30 22.41
C GLU A 312 3.36 -13.37 23.52
N GLY A 313 2.78 -14.55 23.27
CA GLY A 313 2.73 -15.66 24.23
C GLY A 313 1.50 -15.67 25.13
N GLU A 314 0.67 -14.62 25.10
CA GLU A 314 -0.68 -14.66 25.64
C GLU A 314 -1.67 -15.24 24.65
N THR A 315 -2.68 -15.94 25.16
CA THR A 315 -3.78 -16.49 24.35
C THR A 315 -5.13 -16.09 24.90
N ARG A 316 -6.11 -15.94 24.01
CA ARG A 316 -7.53 -15.77 24.34
C ARG A 316 -8.34 -16.67 23.43
N ASP A 317 -9.29 -17.40 24.01
CA ASP A 317 -10.19 -18.25 23.25
C ASP A 317 -11.58 -17.61 23.19
N LEU A 318 -12.19 -17.69 22.01
CA LEU A 318 -13.56 -17.23 21.75
C LEU A 318 -14.34 -18.39 21.14
N ASP A 319 -15.46 -18.75 21.75
CA ASP A 319 -16.42 -19.65 21.11
C ASP A 319 -17.25 -18.85 20.10
N CYS A 320 -16.97 -19.06 18.82
CA CYS A 320 -17.59 -18.32 17.74
C CYS A 320 -18.99 -18.86 17.36
N ALA A 321 -19.41 -20.00 17.93
CA ALA A 321 -20.71 -20.58 17.64
C ALA A 321 -21.83 -19.67 18.16
N ASP A 322 -22.69 -19.21 17.25
CA ASP A 322 -23.83 -18.33 17.55
C ASP A 322 -23.44 -17.11 18.43
N ASN A 323 -22.22 -16.62 18.27
CA ASN A 323 -21.69 -15.55 19.10
C ASN A 323 -22.30 -14.20 18.69
N ALA A 324 -23.00 -13.54 19.61
CA ALA A 324 -23.69 -12.28 19.35
C ALA A 324 -23.17 -11.11 20.22
N ASP A 325 -22.35 -11.38 21.25
CA ASP A 325 -22.09 -10.41 22.30
C ASP A 325 -20.71 -10.51 22.97
N ARG A 326 -19.85 -11.47 22.56
CA ARG A 326 -18.53 -11.66 23.17
C ARG A 326 -17.39 -11.35 22.22
N THR A 327 -16.32 -10.80 22.78
CA THR A 327 -15.04 -10.56 22.11
C THR A 327 -13.90 -11.23 22.87
N ALA A 328 -12.83 -11.59 22.17
CA ALA A 328 -11.55 -11.92 22.80
C ALA A 328 -10.77 -10.62 23.03
N VAL A 329 -10.45 -10.33 24.30
CA VAL A 329 -9.81 -9.07 24.69
C VAL A 329 -8.39 -9.30 25.20
N PHE A 330 -7.45 -8.56 24.60
CA PHE A 330 -6.11 -8.37 25.12
C PHE A 330 -6.02 -6.95 25.69
N GLU A 331 -5.88 -6.83 27.00
CA GLU A 331 -6.05 -5.54 27.69
C GLU A 331 -4.85 -4.60 27.52
N ALA A 332 -3.64 -5.13 27.38
CA ALA A 332 -2.43 -4.32 27.19
C ALA A 332 -1.38 -5.11 26.41
N VAL A 333 -1.30 -4.86 25.11
CA VAL A 333 -0.25 -5.40 24.23
C VAL A 333 0.59 -4.28 23.67
N ARG A 334 1.87 -4.56 23.42
CA ARG A 334 2.82 -3.57 22.89
C ARG A 334 3.20 -3.93 21.47
N PRO A 335 3.30 -2.93 20.56
CA PRO A 335 3.94 -3.14 19.28
C PRO A 335 5.43 -3.46 19.47
N ASP A 336 5.97 -4.27 18.57
CA ASP A 336 7.39 -4.57 18.54
C ASP A 336 8.25 -3.36 18.12
N ALA A 337 9.57 -3.55 17.97
CA ALA A 337 10.48 -2.48 17.56
C ALA A 337 10.20 -1.90 16.16
N ARG A 338 9.36 -2.54 15.35
CA ARG A 338 8.90 -2.06 14.04
C ARG A 338 7.54 -1.37 14.12
N GLY A 339 6.95 -1.27 15.32
CA GLY A 339 5.60 -0.74 15.49
C GLY A 339 4.53 -1.71 15.02
N GLU A 340 4.76 -3.03 15.18
CA GLU A 340 3.86 -4.09 14.72
C GLU A 340 3.30 -4.93 15.87
N ILE A 341 2.00 -5.25 15.82
CA ILE A 341 1.37 -6.28 16.66
C ILE A 341 0.96 -7.44 15.75
N LEU A 342 1.48 -8.64 16.02
CA LEU A 342 1.09 -9.88 15.33
C LEU A 342 0.06 -10.64 16.15
N VAL A 343 -1.13 -10.81 15.58
CA VAL A 343 -2.17 -11.72 16.06
C VAL A 343 -2.13 -12.99 15.24
N ARG A 344 -1.95 -14.13 15.91
CA ARG A 344 -2.05 -15.46 15.32
C ARG A 344 -3.41 -16.05 15.62
N VAL A 345 -4.07 -16.62 14.61
CA VAL A 345 -5.44 -17.14 14.68
C VAL A 345 -5.42 -18.61 14.31
N GLY A 346 -5.99 -19.46 15.15
CA GLY A 346 -6.08 -20.90 14.89
C GLY A 346 -7.16 -21.55 15.73
N VAL A 347 -7.43 -22.83 15.50
CA VAL A 347 -8.35 -23.58 16.36
C VAL A 347 -7.72 -23.75 17.74
N SER A 348 -8.53 -23.63 18.80
CA SER A 348 -8.02 -23.85 20.15
C SER A 348 -7.74 -25.33 20.40
N PRO A 349 -6.55 -25.72 20.91
CA PRO A 349 -6.26 -27.08 21.33
C PRO A 349 -7.12 -27.57 22.52
N ASP A 350 -7.81 -26.65 23.21
CA ASP A 350 -8.70 -26.98 24.32
C ASP A 350 -10.13 -27.31 23.85
N GLY A 351 -10.39 -27.21 22.53
CA GLY A 351 -11.66 -27.52 21.90
C GLY A 351 -11.58 -28.70 20.92
N GLY A 352 -12.66 -28.91 20.15
CA GLY A 352 -12.70 -29.90 19.06
C GLY A 352 -12.82 -29.29 17.66
N ALA A 353 -12.91 -27.96 17.55
CA ALA A 353 -13.28 -27.28 16.33
C ALA A 353 -12.30 -27.54 15.18
N ARG A 354 -12.80 -27.71 13.95
CA ARG A 354 -11.95 -27.83 12.76
C ARG A 354 -11.59 -26.51 12.10
N PHE A 355 -12.28 -25.44 12.47
CA PHE A 355 -12.16 -24.12 11.85
C PHE A 355 -12.15 -23.02 12.90
N ALA A 356 -11.29 -22.04 12.68
CA ALA A 356 -11.16 -20.82 13.47
C ALA A 356 -11.52 -19.61 12.63
N TYR A 357 -12.01 -18.56 13.29
CA TYR A 357 -12.66 -17.42 12.64
C TYR A 357 -12.14 -16.09 13.16
N LEU A 358 -12.09 -15.08 12.31
CA LEU A 358 -11.84 -13.69 12.69
C LEU A 358 -12.65 -12.79 11.76
N GLY A 359 -13.58 -12.00 12.32
CA GLY A 359 -14.51 -11.14 11.57
C GLY A 359 -14.29 -9.65 11.79
N ALA A 360 -13.93 -9.22 12.99
CA ALA A 360 -13.62 -7.81 13.24
C ALA A 360 -12.51 -7.65 14.27
N ALA A 361 -11.73 -6.59 14.12
CA ALA A 361 -10.76 -6.17 15.13
C ALA A 361 -10.89 -4.67 15.43
N ARG A 362 -10.90 -4.34 16.72
CA ARG A 362 -10.80 -2.96 17.23
C ARG A 362 -9.49 -2.83 18.01
N ILE A 363 -8.74 -1.77 17.72
CA ILE A 363 -7.41 -1.51 18.25
C ILE A 363 -7.43 -0.12 18.87
N THR A 364 -7.46 -0.05 20.20
CA THR A 364 -7.47 1.21 20.95
C THR A 364 -6.10 1.44 21.56
N ARG A 365 -5.52 2.63 21.33
CA ARG A 365 -4.30 3.01 22.06
C ARG A 365 -4.68 3.49 23.46
N LEU A 366 -4.01 2.98 24.47
CA LEU A 366 -4.26 3.35 25.86
C LEU A 366 -3.54 4.67 26.24
N PRO A 367 -3.96 5.31 27.34
CA PRO A 367 -3.39 6.57 27.86
C PRO A 367 -1.87 6.61 28.04
#